data_AF-A0AAN0NCG7-F1
#
_entry.id   AF-A0AAN0NCG7-F1
#
_cell.length_a   1.000
_cell.length_b   1.000
_cell.length_c   1.000
_cell.angle_alpha   90.00
_cell.angle_beta   90.00
_cell.angle_gamma   90.00
#
_symmetry.space_group_name_H-M   'P 1'
#
loop_
_entity.id
_entity.type
_entity.pdbx_description
1 polymer ?
#
loop_
_entity_poly.entity_id
_entity_poly.type
_entity_poly.pdbx_seq_one_letter_code
_entity_poly.pdbx_strand_id
1 'polypeptide(L)'
;MNWTNGAMRQEITDMVKWWSDKGIDGFRLDVINYISKRDGLPDGSKIIGDMMGFTGIEHYFFGPDLYRYLNQLNRDAFVPYHAFSVGETPGIGMEMAKLLSGDYRQALDMVFNFDHLETPGHVRFDKYKYDLNYYKAYIVDYMKHYGNHYWMALFFENHDNPRMISKVNKNPVFREALGKLIATLLLTLKGTPFIFQGQEIGMVNQQFRSLEDFRDVESIQKYHELVQDGMATYEAFSHIVAGSRDHARVPVAWTKDGDFSTGEPWIQNDNRNAHINVEDAMRDPHSIYHFYKTLIALRKKHPSIYLW
;
A
#
# COMPACT_ATOMS: atom_id res chain seq x y z
N MET A 1 4.98 13.90 16.67
CA MET A 1 4.96 13.26 18.02
C MET A 1 6.38 12.93 18.45
N ASN A 2 6.76 13.24 19.71
CA ASN A 2 8.11 12.94 20.23
C ASN A 2 8.13 11.60 20.98
N TRP A 3 8.62 10.54 20.34
CA TRP A 3 8.66 9.19 20.90
C TRP A 3 9.71 8.98 21.99
N THR A 4 10.64 9.93 22.22
CA THR A 4 11.53 9.84 23.39
C THR A 4 10.80 10.13 24.70
N ASN A 5 9.72 10.92 24.65
CA ASN A 5 8.89 11.24 25.81
C ASN A 5 8.02 10.03 26.22
N GLY A 6 8.29 9.50 27.42
CA GLY A 6 7.55 8.37 27.99
C GLY A 6 6.06 8.64 28.20
N ALA A 7 5.68 9.86 28.60
CA ALA A 7 4.28 10.24 28.78
C ALA A 7 3.53 10.19 27.43
N MET A 8 4.15 10.68 26.36
CA MET A 8 3.55 10.60 25.02
C MET A 8 3.35 9.15 24.57
N ARG A 9 4.34 8.27 24.79
CA ARG A 9 4.19 6.84 24.48
C ARG A 9 3.07 6.17 25.32
N GLN A 10 2.87 6.63 26.56
CA GLN A 10 1.77 6.16 27.39
C GLN A 10 0.42 6.59 26.83
N GLU A 11 0.27 7.85 26.41
CA GLU A 11 -0.96 8.34 25.75
C GLU A 11 -1.30 7.54 24.48
N ILE A 12 -0.29 7.19 23.67
CA ILE A 12 -0.48 6.31 22.49
C ILE A 12 -0.92 4.90 22.91
N THR A 13 -0.31 4.36 23.96
CA THR A 13 -0.69 3.04 24.53
C THR A 13 -2.14 3.06 24.99
N ASP A 14 -2.56 4.11 25.70
CA ASP A 14 -3.91 4.24 26.24
C ASP A 14 -4.94 4.45 25.12
N MET A 15 -4.59 5.19 24.07
CA MET A 15 -5.42 5.31 22.87
C MET A 15 -5.62 3.96 22.17
N VAL A 16 -4.57 3.15 22.03
CA VAL A 16 -4.67 1.80 21.47
C VAL A 16 -5.62 0.94 22.32
N LYS A 17 -5.44 0.94 23.65
CA LYS A 17 -6.32 0.21 24.58
C LYS A 17 -7.77 0.66 24.46
N TRP A 18 -8.01 1.97 24.39
CA TRP A 18 -9.36 2.52 24.26
C TRP A 18 -10.08 2.00 23.03
N TRP A 19 -9.41 1.92 21.87
CA TRP A 19 -10.01 1.33 20.68
C TRP A 19 -10.20 -0.18 20.82
N SER A 20 -9.25 -0.90 21.40
CA SER A 20 -9.39 -2.33 21.66
C SER A 20 -10.56 -2.63 22.60
N ASP A 21 -10.82 -1.78 23.60
CA ASP A 21 -11.99 -1.86 24.49
C ASP A 21 -13.33 -1.64 23.74
N LYS A 22 -13.29 -1.01 22.55
CA LYS A 22 -14.45 -0.93 21.64
C LYS A 22 -14.63 -2.17 20.77
N GLY A 23 -13.69 -3.11 20.81
CA GLY A 23 -13.78 -4.40 20.14
C GLY A 23 -13.20 -4.45 18.72
N ILE A 24 -12.21 -3.61 18.40
CA ILE A 24 -11.43 -3.79 17.16
C ILE A 24 -10.41 -4.93 17.31
N ASP A 25 -10.13 -5.65 16.22
CA ASP A 25 -9.25 -6.82 16.24
C ASP A 25 -7.77 -6.50 15.99
N GLY A 26 -7.43 -5.25 15.64
CA GLY A 26 -6.06 -4.91 15.28
C GLY A 26 -5.86 -3.54 14.64
N PHE A 27 -4.61 -3.24 14.32
CA PHE A 27 -4.14 -1.95 13.83
C PHE A 27 -3.25 -2.09 12.60
N ARG A 28 -3.48 -1.22 11.61
CA ARG A 28 -2.50 -0.88 10.57
C ARG A 28 -1.81 0.41 10.98
N LEU A 29 -0.51 0.36 11.25
CA LEU A 29 0.25 1.49 11.75
C LEU A 29 0.90 2.26 10.60
N ASP A 30 0.45 3.49 10.37
CA ASP A 30 0.92 4.40 9.32
C ASP A 30 2.37 4.85 9.54
N VAL A 31 3.20 4.77 8.48
CA VAL A 31 4.62 5.15 8.44
C VAL A 31 5.40 4.88 9.74
N ILE A 32 5.14 3.72 10.35
CA ILE A 32 5.54 3.45 11.74
C ILE A 32 7.06 3.37 11.89
N ASN A 33 7.79 3.06 10.82
CA ASN A 33 9.25 3.05 10.82
C ASN A 33 9.87 4.42 11.15
N TYR A 34 9.13 5.52 10.95
CA TYR A 34 9.67 6.86 11.18
C TYR A 34 9.68 7.28 12.64
N ILE A 35 9.03 6.56 13.56
CA ILE A 35 8.78 7.09 14.92
C ILE A 35 10.04 7.35 15.75
N SER A 36 11.15 6.66 15.45
CA SER A 36 12.43 6.86 16.13
C SER A 36 13.32 7.83 15.35
N LYS A 37 13.79 8.90 15.99
CA LYS A 37 14.74 9.87 15.44
C LYS A 37 16.05 9.78 16.20
N ARG A 38 17.19 10.05 15.55
CA ARG A 38 18.48 10.21 16.26
C ARG A 38 18.44 11.46 17.15
N ASP A 39 19.06 11.33 18.31
CA ASP A 39 19.14 12.41 19.28
C ASP A 39 19.92 13.62 18.72
N GLY A 40 19.53 14.81 19.14
CA GLY A 40 20.09 16.08 18.66
C GLY A 40 19.68 16.49 17.23
N LEU A 41 18.94 15.65 16.50
CA LEU A 41 18.48 15.91 15.11
C LEU A 41 19.62 16.41 14.20
N PRO A 42 20.69 15.62 14.03
CA PRO A 42 21.87 16.05 13.29
C PRO A 42 21.56 16.37 11.83
N ASP A 43 22.38 17.24 11.23
CA ASP A 43 22.26 17.58 9.82
C ASP A 43 22.33 16.33 8.93
N GLY A 44 21.48 16.32 7.90
CA GLY A 44 21.43 15.26 6.91
C GLY A 44 22.55 15.37 5.88
N SER A 45 22.98 14.23 5.35
CA SER A 45 23.85 14.13 4.20
C SER A 45 23.11 14.65 2.96
N LYS A 46 23.68 15.66 2.30
CA LYS A 46 23.16 16.17 1.03
C LYS A 46 23.09 15.06 -0.03
N ILE A 47 24.10 14.20 -0.11
CA ILE A 47 24.14 13.12 -1.12
C ILE A 47 22.98 12.15 -0.91
N ILE A 48 22.72 11.76 0.34
CA ILE A 48 21.57 10.88 0.66
C ILE A 48 20.27 11.62 0.37
N GLY A 49 20.16 12.89 0.74
CA GLY A 49 18.99 13.72 0.45
C GLY A 49 18.67 13.82 -1.04
N ASP A 50 19.69 14.08 -1.88
CA ASP A 50 19.53 14.14 -3.33
C ASP A 50 19.09 12.79 -3.92
N MET A 51 19.62 11.66 -3.39
CA MET A 51 19.28 10.32 -3.87
C MET A 51 17.90 9.84 -3.42
N MET A 52 17.52 10.13 -2.17
CA MET A 52 16.29 9.61 -1.55
C MET A 52 15.11 10.59 -1.66
N GLY A 53 15.37 11.85 -2.06
CA GLY A 53 14.38 12.93 -2.10
C GLY A 53 14.12 13.59 -0.75
N PHE A 54 14.76 13.15 0.33
CA PHE A 54 14.55 13.66 1.68
C PHE A 54 15.87 13.76 2.45
N THR A 55 16.36 14.99 2.64
CA THR A 55 17.56 15.24 3.45
C THR A 55 17.33 14.84 4.91
N GLY A 56 18.25 14.06 5.48
CA GLY A 56 18.21 13.61 6.88
C GLY A 56 17.44 12.30 7.12
N ILE A 57 16.94 11.66 6.06
CA ILE A 57 16.22 10.38 6.11
C ILE A 57 17.01 9.30 6.87
N GLU A 58 18.34 9.27 6.74
CA GLU A 58 19.24 8.35 7.42
C GLU A 58 19.20 8.43 8.95
N HIS A 59 18.63 9.52 9.51
CA HIS A 59 18.53 9.74 10.94
C HIS A 59 17.17 9.32 11.53
N TYR A 60 16.18 8.97 10.70
CA TYR A 60 14.84 8.62 11.19
C TYR A 60 14.12 7.49 10.45
N PHE A 61 14.57 7.10 9.26
CA PHE A 61 13.91 6.06 8.46
C PHE A 61 13.84 4.71 9.19
N PHE A 62 14.90 4.42 9.95
CA PHE A 62 15.01 3.34 10.94
C PHE A 62 15.83 3.85 12.13
N GLY A 63 15.20 4.69 12.95
CA GLY A 63 15.89 5.24 14.11
C GLY A 63 16.31 4.17 15.14
N PRO A 64 17.27 4.51 16.00
CA PRO A 64 17.95 3.56 16.89
C PRO A 64 17.02 2.87 17.90
N ASP A 65 15.90 3.50 18.26
CA ASP A 65 14.95 3.00 19.25
C ASP A 65 13.68 2.41 18.63
N LEU A 66 13.58 2.32 17.30
CA LEU A 66 12.34 1.88 16.63
C LEU A 66 11.84 0.54 17.19
N TYR A 67 12.71 -0.47 17.19
CA TYR A 67 12.37 -1.80 17.72
C TYR A 67 11.93 -1.74 19.17
N ARG A 68 12.64 -0.96 20.02
CA ARG A 68 12.30 -0.81 21.44
C ARG A 68 10.92 -0.19 21.63
N TYR A 69 10.57 0.81 20.84
CA TYR A 69 9.25 1.44 20.89
C TYR A 69 8.13 0.50 20.43
N LEU A 70 8.36 -0.27 19.37
CA LEU A 70 7.38 -1.24 18.88
C LEU A 70 7.20 -2.41 19.83
N ASN A 71 8.29 -2.95 20.38
CA ASN A 71 8.22 -4.01 21.39
C ASN A 71 7.50 -3.53 22.67
N GLN A 72 7.74 -2.28 23.09
CA GLN A 72 6.98 -1.67 24.18
C GLN A 72 5.49 -1.61 23.86
N LEU A 73 5.11 -1.07 22.70
CA LEU A 73 3.71 -0.93 22.28
C LEU A 73 3.02 -2.30 22.15
N ASN A 74 3.72 -3.30 21.60
CA ASN A 74 3.23 -4.66 21.48
C ASN A 74 2.89 -5.26 22.85
N ARG A 75 3.86 -5.24 23.78
CA ARG A 75 3.69 -5.78 25.13
C ARG A 75 2.60 -5.05 25.91
N ASP A 76 2.59 -3.73 25.85
CA ASP A 76 1.75 -2.90 26.72
C ASP A 76 0.33 -2.71 26.17
N ALA A 77 0.11 -2.88 24.86
CA ALA A 77 -1.16 -2.53 24.19
C ALA A 77 -1.73 -3.61 23.24
N PHE A 78 -0.91 -4.34 22.46
CA PHE A 78 -1.44 -5.32 21.51
C PHE A 78 -1.65 -6.70 22.13
N VAL A 79 -0.65 -7.22 22.85
CA VAL A 79 -0.70 -8.53 23.51
C VAL A 79 -1.87 -8.67 24.48
N PRO A 80 -2.19 -7.68 25.35
CA PRO A 80 -3.31 -7.82 26.29
C PRO A 80 -4.68 -8.01 25.63
N TYR A 81 -4.82 -7.64 24.37
CA TYR A 81 -6.07 -7.72 23.60
C TYR A 81 -6.02 -8.77 22.48
N HIS A 82 -4.92 -9.50 22.34
CA HIS A 82 -4.66 -10.36 21.18
C HIS A 82 -4.83 -9.61 19.84
N ALA A 83 -4.49 -8.33 19.82
CA ALA A 83 -4.70 -7.46 18.67
C ALA A 83 -3.65 -7.73 17.59
N PHE A 84 -4.12 -7.91 16.36
CA PHE A 84 -3.28 -8.02 15.17
C PHE A 84 -2.62 -6.67 14.84
N SER A 85 -1.37 -6.68 14.39
CA SER A 85 -0.58 -5.49 14.08
C SER A 85 0.18 -5.61 12.76
N VAL A 86 -0.05 -4.66 11.85
CA VAL A 86 0.72 -4.52 10.61
C VAL A 86 1.29 -3.12 10.47
N GLY A 87 2.61 -3.02 10.34
CA GLY A 87 3.30 -1.75 10.10
C GLY A 87 3.38 -1.40 8.62
N GLU A 88 3.04 -0.17 8.25
CA GLU A 88 3.46 0.39 6.98
C GLU A 88 4.90 0.87 7.09
N THR A 89 5.78 0.26 6.30
CA THR A 89 7.21 0.53 6.36
C THR A 89 7.78 0.46 4.94
N PRO A 90 7.82 1.58 4.20
CA PRO A 90 8.38 1.60 2.84
C PRO A 90 9.91 1.48 2.86
N GLY A 91 10.51 0.91 1.81
CA GLY A 91 11.96 0.96 1.56
C GLY A 91 12.83 0.14 2.51
N ILE A 92 12.30 -0.96 3.03
CA ILE A 92 12.89 -1.65 4.20
C ILE A 92 13.84 -2.78 3.82
N GLY A 93 13.68 -3.36 2.63
CA GLY A 93 14.33 -4.62 2.29
C GLY A 93 13.95 -5.77 3.25
N MET A 94 14.45 -6.96 2.92
CA MET A 94 14.04 -8.18 3.60
C MET A 94 14.49 -8.24 5.07
N GLU A 95 15.71 -7.80 5.37
CA GLU A 95 16.29 -7.94 6.71
C GLU A 95 15.67 -6.99 7.74
N MET A 96 15.30 -5.77 7.33
CA MET A 96 14.57 -4.88 8.23
C MET A 96 13.12 -5.34 8.41
N ALA A 97 12.50 -5.95 7.39
CA ALA A 97 11.21 -6.60 7.56
C ALA A 97 11.28 -7.67 8.64
N LYS A 98 12.28 -8.57 8.57
CA LYS A 98 12.54 -9.60 9.58
C LYS A 98 12.79 -9.02 10.98
N LEU A 99 13.50 -7.89 11.08
CA LEU A 99 13.72 -7.22 12.36
C LEU A 99 12.41 -6.81 13.04
N LEU A 100 11.40 -6.41 12.27
CA LEU A 100 10.14 -5.89 12.80
C LEU A 100 9.05 -6.95 12.94
N SER A 101 9.05 -8.00 12.11
CA SER A 101 7.97 -9.00 12.04
C SER A 101 8.33 -10.40 12.51
N GLY A 102 9.56 -10.61 13.02
CA GLY A 102 9.93 -11.91 13.58
C GLY A 102 9.07 -12.28 14.78
N ASP A 103 8.47 -13.46 14.77
CA ASP A 103 7.58 -13.95 15.85
C ASP A 103 8.25 -13.89 17.25
N TYR A 104 9.53 -14.22 17.33
CA TYR A 104 10.37 -14.17 18.53
C TYR A 104 10.76 -12.76 18.97
N ARG A 105 10.49 -11.74 18.15
CA ARG A 105 10.86 -10.34 18.40
C ARG A 105 9.73 -9.54 19.06
N GLN A 106 8.48 -10.02 18.96
CA GLN A 106 7.34 -9.42 19.64
C GLN A 106 7.23 -7.90 19.38
N ALA A 107 7.35 -7.48 18.11
CA ALA A 107 7.23 -6.08 17.71
C ALA A 107 5.96 -5.85 16.89
N LEU A 108 5.88 -6.44 15.70
CA LEU A 108 4.69 -6.45 14.84
C LEU A 108 4.43 -7.87 14.33
N ASP A 109 3.19 -8.18 13.95
CA ASP A 109 2.86 -9.49 13.36
C ASP A 109 3.30 -9.55 11.88
N MET A 110 3.23 -8.41 11.18
CA MET A 110 3.70 -8.28 9.81
C MET A 110 4.02 -6.82 9.44
N VAL A 111 4.61 -6.64 8.26
CA VAL A 111 4.89 -5.32 7.69
C VAL A 111 4.48 -5.27 6.21
N PHE A 112 3.96 -4.13 5.78
CA PHE A 112 3.87 -3.80 4.37
C PHE A 112 5.23 -3.31 3.88
N ASN A 113 5.84 -4.09 2.99
CA ASN A 113 6.97 -3.65 2.20
C ASN A 113 6.49 -3.19 0.81
N PHE A 114 6.97 -2.04 0.35
CA PHE A 114 6.57 -1.38 -0.88
C PHE A 114 7.58 -1.58 -2.01
N ASP A 115 8.72 -2.23 -1.74
CA ASP A 115 9.81 -2.42 -2.70
C ASP A 115 9.33 -3.04 -4.02
N HIS A 116 8.32 -3.92 -3.98
CA HIS A 116 7.79 -4.56 -5.19
C HIS A 116 6.85 -3.68 -6.01
N LEU A 117 6.36 -2.54 -5.50
CA LEU A 117 5.40 -1.72 -6.23
C LEU A 117 6.07 -0.94 -7.36
N GLU A 118 7.38 -0.72 -7.31
CA GLU A 118 8.15 -0.02 -8.34
C GLU A 118 9.21 -0.92 -8.97
N THR A 119 9.42 -0.82 -10.29
CA THR A 119 10.59 -1.45 -10.91
C THR A 119 11.86 -0.69 -10.48
N PRO A 120 12.99 -1.36 -10.17
CA PRO A 120 14.19 -0.68 -9.70
C PRO A 120 14.64 0.44 -10.63
N GLY A 121 14.96 1.59 -10.04
CA GLY A 121 15.30 2.82 -10.79
C GLY A 121 14.10 3.68 -11.17
N HIS A 122 12.88 3.26 -10.80
CA HIS A 122 11.67 4.06 -10.97
C HIS A 122 11.03 4.44 -9.64
N VAL A 123 10.31 5.56 -9.65
CA VAL A 123 9.44 6.02 -8.57
C VAL A 123 8.00 6.14 -9.05
N ARG A 124 7.05 6.27 -8.11
CA ARG A 124 5.60 6.25 -8.40
C ARG A 124 5.14 7.21 -9.49
N PHE A 125 5.73 8.40 -9.58
CA PHE A 125 5.37 9.41 -10.59
C PHE A 125 6.06 9.23 -11.95
N ASP A 126 6.98 8.27 -12.09
CA ASP A 126 7.61 8.00 -13.37
C ASP A 126 6.63 7.40 -14.37
N LYS A 127 6.80 7.78 -15.64
CA LYS A 127 6.03 7.23 -16.75
C LYS A 127 6.73 5.99 -17.29
N TYR A 128 6.35 4.82 -16.80
CA TYR A 128 6.90 3.56 -17.28
C TYR A 128 5.85 2.44 -17.27
N LYS A 129 6.19 1.31 -17.88
CA LYS A 129 5.42 0.06 -17.77
C LYS A 129 6.09 -0.81 -16.72
N TYR A 130 5.35 -1.17 -15.69
CA TYR A 130 5.89 -2.02 -14.63
C TYR A 130 6.30 -3.39 -15.18
N ASP A 131 7.52 -3.83 -14.83
CA ASP A 131 8.05 -5.12 -15.26
C ASP A 131 7.61 -6.27 -14.33
N LEU A 132 6.70 -7.12 -14.82
CA LEU A 132 6.28 -8.31 -14.09
C LEU A 132 7.41 -9.33 -13.86
N ASN A 133 8.49 -9.31 -14.65
CA ASN A 133 9.65 -10.16 -14.38
C ASN A 133 10.40 -9.72 -13.14
N TYR A 134 10.44 -8.41 -12.86
CA TYR A 134 10.95 -7.90 -11.60
C TYR A 134 10.11 -8.41 -10.42
N TYR A 135 8.77 -8.30 -10.47
CA TYR A 135 7.91 -8.86 -9.42
C TYR A 135 8.17 -10.34 -9.19
N LYS A 136 8.25 -11.12 -10.28
CA LYS A 136 8.56 -12.55 -10.21
C LYS A 136 9.88 -12.81 -9.49
N ALA A 137 10.95 -12.09 -9.83
CA ALA A 137 12.24 -12.24 -9.18
C ALA A 137 12.18 -11.85 -7.70
N TYR A 138 11.55 -10.71 -7.38
CA TYR A 138 11.34 -10.22 -6.03
C TYR A 138 10.60 -11.24 -5.16
N ILE A 139 9.44 -11.71 -5.62
CA ILE A 139 8.60 -12.58 -4.80
C ILE A 139 9.20 -13.97 -4.63
N VAL A 140 9.91 -14.49 -5.63
CA VAL A 140 10.65 -15.75 -5.51
C VAL A 140 11.78 -15.63 -4.48
N ASP A 141 12.47 -14.51 -4.45
CA ASP A 141 13.52 -14.26 -3.45
C ASP A 141 12.94 -14.20 -2.03
N TYR A 142 11.84 -13.46 -1.83
CA TYR A 142 11.13 -13.42 -0.55
C TYR A 142 10.63 -14.80 -0.13
N MET A 143 9.95 -15.54 -1.01
CA MET A 143 9.44 -16.88 -0.65
C MET A 143 10.55 -17.87 -0.28
N LYS A 144 11.78 -17.68 -0.80
CA LYS A 144 12.94 -18.52 -0.47
C LYS A 144 13.64 -18.10 0.83
N HIS A 145 13.80 -16.81 1.04
CA HIS A 145 14.73 -16.29 2.05
C HIS A 145 14.06 -15.56 3.21
N TYR A 146 12.74 -15.34 3.16
CA TYR A 146 12.03 -14.69 4.25
C TYR A 146 12.02 -15.57 5.51
N GLY A 147 11.89 -16.88 5.36
CA GLY A 147 11.93 -17.85 6.46
C GLY A 147 10.56 -18.17 7.08
N ASN A 148 10.54 -19.04 8.09
CA ASN A 148 9.29 -19.51 8.71
C ASN A 148 8.87 -18.75 9.97
N HIS A 149 9.79 -18.00 10.58
CA HIS A 149 9.53 -17.13 11.74
C HIS A 149 8.96 -15.76 11.37
N TYR A 150 8.56 -15.58 10.10
CA TYR A 150 8.18 -14.30 9.53
C TYR A 150 6.97 -14.48 8.62
N TRP A 151 6.10 -13.47 8.57
CA TRP A 151 4.85 -13.54 7.81
C TRP A 151 4.67 -12.33 6.90
N MET A 152 4.50 -12.59 5.60
CA MET A 152 4.47 -11.53 4.58
C MET A 152 3.07 -10.95 4.42
N ALA A 153 2.95 -9.62 4.41
CA ALA A 153 1.76 -8.94 3.93
C ALA A 153 1.81 -8.90 2.39
N LEU A 154 0.92 -9.65 1.74
CA LEU A 154 0.82 -9.72 0.28
C LEU A 154 -0.18 -8.67 -0.20
N PHE A 155 0.22 -7.76 -1.07
CA PHE A 155 -0.68 -6.74 -1.63
C PHE A 155 -0.16 -6.23 -2.97
N PHE A 156 -1.04 -5.64 -3.77
CA PHE A 156 -0.69 -4.93 -5.01
C PHE A 156 -1.26 -3.52 -5.07
N GLU A 157 -2.30 -3.24 -4.28
CA GLU A 157 -3.03 -1.98 -4.31
C GLU A 157 -3.32 -1.52 -2.89
N ASN A 158 -3.41 -0.20 -2.73
CA ASN A 158 -3.87 0.50 -1.55
C ASN A 158 -4.31 1.91 -1.99
N HIS A 159 -4.64 2.77 -1.04
CA HIS A 159 -5.14 4.13 -1.29
C HIS A 159 -4.05 5.14 -1.70
N ASP A 160 -2.77 4.76 -1.73
CA ASP A 160 -1.64 5.63 -2.06
C ASP A 160 -0.92 5.25 -3.36
N ASN A 161 -1.34 4.17 -4.02
CA ASN A 161 -0.69 3.68 -5.23
C ASN A 161 -1.68 3.57 -6.40
N PRO A 162 -1.23 3.84 -7.65
CA PRO A 162 -2.05 3.60 -8.83
C PRO A 162 -2.51 2.13 -8.94
N ARG A 163 -3.58 1.89 -9.71
CA ARG A 163 -4.12 0.55 -9.97
C ARG A 163 -3.09 -0.29 -10.71
N MET A 164 -2.79 -1.48 -10.19
CA MET A 164 -1.67 -2.29 -10.68
C MET A 164 -1.90 -2.76 -12.12
N ILE A 165 -3.14 -3.05 -12.50
CA ILE A 165 -3.51 -3.38 -13.89
C ILE A 165 -3.00 -2.30 -14.85
N SER A 166 -3.32 -1.04 -14.57
CA SER A 166 -2.92 0.09 -15.42
C SER A 166 -1.44 0.39 -15.38
N LYS A 167 -0.78 0.12 -14.25
CA LYS A 167 0.67 0.28 -14.10
C LYS A 167 1.45 -0.72 -14.94
N VAL A 168 0.96 -1.96 -15.05
CA VAL A 168 1.53 -2.99 -15.94
C VAL A 168 1.17 -2.70 -17.39
N ASN A 169 -0.12 -2.52 -17.70
CA ASN A 169 -0.57 -2.25 -19.06
C ASN A 169 -1.93 -1.53 -19.10
N LYS A 170 -1.97 -0.36 -19.72
CA LYS A 170 -3.18 0.45 -19.87
C LYS A 170 -4.15 -0.06 -20.96
N ASN A 171 -3.73 -1.00 -21.81
CA ASN A 171 -4.59 -1.50 -22.88
C ASN A 171 -5.73 -2.37 -22.29
N PRO A 172 -7.01 -2.00 -22.51
CA PRO A 172 -8.17 -2.70 -21.95
C PRO A 172 -8.23 -4.21 -22.27
N VAL A 173 -7.64 -4.64 -23.40
CA VAL A 173 -7.60 -6.06 -23.79
C VAL A 173 -6.91 -6.94 -22.75
N PHE A 174 -5.95 -6.39 -22.00
CA PHE A 174 -5.23 -7.14 -20.96
C PHE A 174 -5.85 -7.05 -19.56
N ARG A 175 -6.88 -6.22 -19.36
CA ARG A 175 -7.47 -5.98 -18.02
C ARG A 175 -7.87 -7.27 -17.34
N GLU A 176 -8.63 -8.11 -18.04
CA GLU A 176 -9.16 -9.37 -17.50
C GLU A 176 -8.04 -10.34 -17.12
N ALA A 177 -7.06 -10.51 -18.01
CA ALA A 177 -5.92 -11.40 -17.80
C ALA A 177 -5.02 -10.92 -16.64
N LEU A 178 -4.74 -9.62 -16.56
CA LEU A 178 -3.93 -9.03 -15.50
C LEU A 178 -4.63 -9.08 -14.15
N GLY A 179 -5.94 -8.77 -14.10
CA GLY A 179 -6.72 -8.87 -12.87
C GLY A 179 -6.71 -10.28 -12.28
N LYS A 180 -6.88 -11.30 -13.12
CA LYS A 180 -6.81 -12.71 -12.72
C LYS A 180 -5.40 -13.17 -12.35
N LEU A 181 -4.36 -12.68 -13.06
CA LEU A 181 -2.97 -12.94 -12.70
C LEU A 181 -2.65 -12.39 -11.31
N ILE A 182 -3.01 -11.13 -11.04
CA ILE A 182 -2.83 -10.47 -9.75
C ILE A 182 -3.56 -11.25 -8.64
N ALA A 183 -4.81 -11.64 -8.88
CA ALA A 183 -5.59 -12.45 -7.94
C ALA A 183 -4.89 -13.78 -7.61
N THR A 184 -4.38 -14.46 -8.64
CA THR A 184 -3.65 -15.73 -8.49
C THR A 184 -2.44 -15.54 -7.59
N LEU A 185 -1.56 -14.60 -7.93
CA LEU A 185 -0.35 -14.31 -7.15
C LEU A 185 -0.69 -13.95 -5.71
N LEU A 186 -1.65 -13.06 -5.51
CA LEU A 186 -2.07 -12.60 -4.18
C LEU A 186 -2.60 -13.73 -3.30
N LEU A 187 -3.46 -14.60 -3.85
CA LEU A 187 -4.23 -15.57 -3.06
C LEU A 187 -3.58 -16.96 -2.96
N THR A 188 -2.55 -17.25 -3.73
CA THR A 188 -1.86 -18.56 -3.69
C THR A 188 -0.47 -18.54 -3.05
N LEU A 189 0.08 -17.37 -2.73
CA LEU A 189 1.38 -17.26 -2.05
C LEU A 189 1.25 -17.41 -0.52
N LYS A 190 2.38 -17.75 0.14
CA LYS A 190 2.51 -17.77 1.61
C LYS A 190 2.50 -16.33 2.14
N GLY A 191 1.65 -16.06 3.12
CA GLY A 191 1.44 -14.73 3.70
C GLY A 191 -0.03 -14.40 3.95
N THR A 192 -0.32 -13.15 4.28
CA THR A 192 -1.69 -12.64 4.41
C THR A 192 -2.02 -11.75 3.23
N PRO A 193 -3.00 -12.13 2.38
CA PRO A 193 -3.43 -11.30 1.26
C PRO A 193 -4.27 -10.10 1.72
N PHE A 194 -3.95 -8.93 1.20
CA PHE A 194 -4.75 -7.71 1.32
C PHE A 194 -5.31 -7.36 -0.06
N ILE A 195 -6.64 -7.26 -0.13
CA ILE A 195 -7.38 -6.86 -1.33
C ILE A 195 -7.88 -5.44 -1.09
N PHE A 196 -7.56 -4.53 -2.00
CA PHE A 196 -8.05 -3.15 -1.92
C PHE A 196 -9.36 -2.99 -2.70
N GLN A 197 -10.24 -2.10 -2.23
CA GLN A 197 -11.57 -1.91 -2.82
C GLN A 197 -11.50 -1.64 -4.33
N GLY A 198 -12.28 -2.41 -5.10
CA GLY A 198 -12.32 -2.31 -6.55
C GLY A 198 -11.28 -3.16 -7.29
N GLN A 199 -10.27 -3.69 -6.59
CA GLN A 199 -9.29 -4.60 -7.18
C GLN A 199 -9.96 -5.90 -7.64
N GLU A 200 -10.95 -6.38 -6.90
CA GLU A 200 -11.73 -7.59 -7.17
C GLU A 200 -12.64 -7.48 -8.41
N ILE A 201 -12.93 -6.27 -8.87
CA ILE A 201 -13.61 -6.02 -10.15
C ILE A 201 -12.64 -5.50 -11.22
N GLY A 202 -11.33 -5.48 -10.93
CA GLY A 202 -10.30 -5.00 -11.85
C GLY A 202 -10.46 -3.53 -12.23
N MET A 203 -10.68 -2.65 -11.25
CA MET A 203 -10.63 -1.20 -11.46
C MET A 203 -9.26 -0.79 -12.03
N VAL A 204 -9.28 0.26 -12.86
CA VAL A 204 -8.12 0.79 -13.58
C VAL A 204 -7.92 2.25 -13.23
N ASN A 205 -6.73 2.79 -13.55
CA ASN A 205 -6.45 4.21 -13.41
C ASN A 205 -7.48 5.05 -14.18
N GLN A 206 -7.82 6.18 -13.57
CA GLN A 206 -8.70 7.19 -14.12
C GLN A 206 -8.02 7.95 -15.25
N GLN A 207 -8.80 8.43 -16.22
CA GLN A 207 -8.31 9.33 -17.26
C GLN A 207 -8.68 10.78 -16.92
N PHE A 208 -7.98 11.34 -15.93
CA PHE A 208 -8.09 12.76 -15.55
C PHE A 208 -7.84 13.67 -16.76
N ARG A 209 -8.59 14.77 -16.84
CA ARG A 209 -8.61 15.70 -17.97
C ARG A 209 -7.95 17.02 -17.63
N SER A 210 -8.01 17.44 -16.36
CA SER A 210 -7.40 18.68 -15.90
C SER A 210 -7.03 18.61 -14.41
N LEU A 211 -6.32 19.63 -13.92
CA LEU A 211 -5.88 19.68 -12.53
C LEU A 211 -7.06 19.72 -11.55
N GLU A 212 -8.18 20.30 -11.99
CA GLU A 212 -9.43 20.41 -11.22
C GLU A 212 -10.09 19.05 -10.93
N ASP A 213 -9.70 17.99 -11.63
CA ASP A 213 -10.16 16.63 -11.34
C ASP A 213 -9.46 16.03 -10.10
N PHE A 214 -8.31 16.57 -9.69
CA PHE A 214 -7.54 16.06 -8.56
C PHE A 214 -8.05 16.62 -7.22
N ARG A 215 -7.87 15.83 -6.18
CA ARG A 215 -8.09 16.22 -4.78
C ARG A 215 -6.86 15.99 -3.92
N ASP A 216 -5.96 15.13 -4.38
CA ASP A 216 -4.75 14.77 -3.68
C ASP A 216 -3.77 15.95 -3.61
N VAL A 217 -3.48 16.39 -2.39
CA VAL A 217 -2.56 17.50 -2.10
C VAL A 217 -1.16 17.26 -2.67
N GLU A 218 -0.67 16.02 -2.66
CA GLU A 218 0.65 15.68 -3.19
C GLU A 218 0.69 15.87 -4.70
N SER A 219 -0.33 15.39 -5.43
CA SER A 219 -0.42 15.54 -6.88
C SER A 219 -0.54 17.02 -7.28
N ILE A 220 -1.37 17.80 -6.58
CA ILE A 220 -1.57 19.23 -6.85
C ILE A 220 -0.30 20.03 -6.56
N GLN A 221 0.35 19.80 -5.41
CA GLN A 221 1.59 20.46 -5.05
C GLN A 221 2.70 20.10 -6.05
N LYS A 222 2.86 18.82 -6.38
CA LYS A 222 3.88 18.35 -7.33
C LYS A 222 3.71 18.99 -8.70
N TYR A 223 2.48 19.18 -9.17
CA TYR A 223 2.21 19.90 -10.40
C TYR A 223 2.75 21.34 -10.36
N HIS A 224 2.44 22.07 -9.29
CA HIS A 224 2.89 23.45 -9.14
C HIS A 224 4.41 23.56 -9.01
N GLU A 225 5.06 22.65 -8.26
CA GLU A 225 6.53 22.57 -8.16
C GLU A 225 7.16 22.36 -9.53
N LEU A 226 6.69 21.36 -10.30
CA LEU A 226 7.25 21.07 -11.62
C LEU A 226 7.09 22.25 -12.59
N VAL A 227 5.94 22.93 -12.57
CA VAL A 227 5.70 24.12 -13.41
C VAL A 227 6.59 25.29 -12.97
N GLN A 228 6.79 25.48 -11.67
CA GLN A 228 7.70 26.51 -11.12
C GLN A 228 9.16 26.22 -11.51
N ASP A 229 9.55 24.95 -11.57
CA ASP A 229 10.87 24.50 -12.02
C ASP A 229 11.04 24.57 -13.56
N GLY A 230 10.02 25.06 -14.29
CA GLY A 230 10.07 25.32 -15.72
C GLY A 230 9.55 24.18 -16.60
N MET A 231 8.98 23.11 -16.05
CA MET A 231 8.34 22.05 -16.82
C MET A 231 7.07 22.59 -17.50
N ALA A 232 6.86 22.21 -18.77
CA ALA A 232 5.66 22.60 -19.48
C ALA A 232 4.40 22.01 -18.80
N THR A 233 3.31 22.78 -18.76
CA THR A 233 2.09 22.40 -18.03
C THR A 233 1.52 21.04 -18.45
N TYR A 234 1.57 20.70 -19.74
CA TYR A 234 1.11 19.41 -20.25
C TYR A 234 2.01 18.24 -19.79
N GLU A 235 3.32 18.46 -19.66
CA GLU A 235 4.27 17.46 -19.18
C GLU A 235 4.10 17.23 -17.68
N ALA A 236 3.99 18.33 -16.91
CA ALA A 236 3.73 18.31 -15.47
C ALA A 236 2.40 17.62 -15.16
N PHE A 237 1.33 17.96 -15.90
CA PHE A 237 0.03 17.29 -15.80
C PHE A 237 0.16 15.79 -16.07
N SER A 238 0.79 15.42 -17.18
CA SER A 238 0.99 14.02 -17.53
C SER A 238 1.86 13.28 -16.49
N HIS A 239 2.79 13.97 -15.84
CA HIS A 239 3.63 13.42 -14.76
C HIS A 239 2.82 13.10 -13.51
N ILE A 240 1.99 14.03 -13.03
CA ILE A 240 1.13 13.77 -11.86
C ILE A 240 0.11 12.66 -12.13
N VAL A 241 -0.42 12.57 -13.37
CA VAL A 241 -1.33 11.49 -13.79
C VAL A 241 -0.67 10.12 -13.73
N ALA A 242 0.66 10.00 -13.83
CA ALA A 242 1.31 8.70 -13.77
C ALA A 242 1.25 8.07 -12.36
N GLY A 243 1.43 8.91 -11.33
CA GLY A 243 1.63 8.46 -9.95
C GLY A 243 0.54 8.85 -8.97
N SER A 244 -0.50 9.56 -9.38
CA SER A 244 -1.48 10.09 -8.44
C SER A 244 -2.22 9.03 -7.64
N ARG A 245 -2.38 9.32 -6.34
CA ARG A 245 -3.14 8.50 -5.39
C ARG A 245 -4.63 8.52 -5.67
N ASP A 246 -5.12 9.56 -6.35
CA ASP A 246 -6.54 9.71 -6.67
C ASP A 246 -7.07 8.58 -7.56
N HIS A 247 -6.20 7.91 -8.32
CA HIS A 247 -6.58 6.70 -9.06
C HIS A 247 -7.16 5.58 -8.18
N ALA A 248 -6.70 5.48 -6.93
CA ALA A 248 -7.17 4.50 -5.97
C ALA A 248 -8.35 5.02 -5.11
N ARG A 249 -8.58 6.34 -5.11
CA ARG A 249 -9.52 7.01 -4.20
C ARG A 249 -10.85 7.38 -4.83
N VAL A 250 -10.96 7.28 -6.15
CA VAL A 250 -12.25 7.45 -6.82
C VAL A 250 -13.29 6.45 -6.29
N PRO A 251 -14.57 6.85 -6.23
CA PRO A 251 -15.67 5.97 -5.88
C PRO A 251 -15.65 4.65 -6.64
N VAL A 252 -15.88 3.55 -5.93
CA VAL A 252 -16.20 2.26 -6.56
C VAL A 252 -17.56 2.41 -7.25
N ALA A 253 -17.63 2.01 -8.53
CA ALA A 253 -18.88 1.95 -9.26
C ALA A 253 -19.66 0.69 -8.87
N TRP A 254 -20.79 0.85 -8.20
CA TRP A 254 -21.67 -0.27 -7.82
C TRP A 254 -22.49 -0.77 -9.01
N THR A 255 -22.93 0.14 -9.86
CA THR A 255 -23.62 -0.15 -11.13
C THR A 255 -22.97 0.63 -12.28
N LYS A 256 -23.47 0.46 -13.50
CA LYS A 256 -23.02 1.22 -14.67
C LYS A 256 -23.18 2.74 -14.51
N ASP A 257 -24.12 3.18 -13.67
CA ASP A 257 -24.40 4.59 -13.40
C ASP A 257 -23.58 5.11 -12.19
N GLY A 258 -22.69 4.27 -11.65
CA GLY A 258 -21.80 4.57 -10.52
C GLY A 258 -22.41 4.22 -9.17
N ASP A 259 -23.64 4.65 -8.88
CA ASP A 259 -24.44 4.34 -7.67
C ASP A 259 -23.67 4.37 -6.34
N PHE A 260 -22.63 5.20 -6.23
CA PHE A 260 -21.88 5.40 -5.00
C PHE A 260 -22.62 6.30 -4.01
N SER A 261 -23.35 7.29 -4.52
CA SER A 261 -24.09 8.29 -3.75
C SER A 261 -25.24 8.83 -4.59
N THR A 262 -26.30 9.31 -3.93
CA THR A 262 -27.38 10.07 -4.57
C THR A 262 -27.06 11.57 -4.71
N GLY A 263 -25.99 12.02 -4.06
CA GLY A 263 -25.44 13.38 -4.21
C GLY A 263 -24.11 13.39 -4.98
N GLU A 264 -23.52 14.58 -5.08
CA GLU A 264 -22.23 14.76 -5.76
C GLU A 264 -21.08 14.08 -4.97
N PRO A 265 -20.35 13.14 -5.57
CA PRO A 265 -19.19 12.55 -4.92
C PRO A 265 -18.06 13.58 -4.78
N TRP A 266 -17.27 13.46 -3.70
CA TRP A 266 -16.17 14.37 -3.40
C TRP A 266 -15.07 14.38 -4.48
N ILE A 267 -14.92 13.26 -5.20
CA ILE A 267 -14.11 13.08 -6.40
C ILE A 267 -14.89 12.23 -7.41
N GLN A 268 -14.86 12.61 -8.68
CA GLN A 268 -15.64 11.95 -9.74
C GLN A 268 -14.92 10.69 -10.25
N ASN A 269 -15.70 9.64 -10.52
CA ASN A 269 -15.22 8.48 -11.28
C ASN A 269 -15.45 8.71 -12.79
N ASP A 270 -14.61 8.12 -13.62
CA ASP A 270 -14.67 8.25 -15.07
C ASP A 270 -15.75 7.34 -15.66
N ASN A 271 -16.79 7.95 -16.24
CA ASN A 271 -17.88 7.24 -16.90
C ASN A 271 -17.41 6.33 -18.06
N ARG A 272 -16.21 6.53 -18.63
CA ARG A 272 -15.64 5.59 -19.62
C ARG A 272 -15.39 4.19 -19.03
N ASN A 273 -15.21 4.12 -17.71
CA ASN A 273 -15.06 2.88 -16.96
C ASN A 273 -16.40 2.36 -16.40
N ALA A 274 -17.55 2.88 -16.84
CA ALA A 274 -18.87 2.43 -16.39
C ALA A 274 -19.11 0.92 -16.54
N HIS A 275 -18.48 0.29 -17.54
CA HIS A 275 -18.52 -1.16 -17.74
C HIS A 275 -17.73 -1.97 -16.67
N ILE A 276 -16.98 -1.29 -15.81
CA ILE A 276 -16.26 -1.85 -14.67
C ILE A 276 -17.04 -1.49 -13.41
N ASN A 277 -18.07 -2.28 -13.11
CA ASN A 277 -18.91 -2.08 -11.94
C ASN A 277 -19.22 -3.41 -11.23
N VAL A 278 -19.64 -3.32 -9.97
CA VAL A 278 -19.89 -4.48 -9.12
C VAL A 278 -21.06 -5.33 -9.64
N GLU A 279 -22.16 -4.70 -10.06
CA GLU A 279 -23.35 -5.40 -10.55
C GLU A 279 -23.03 -6.30 -11.76
N ASP A 280 -22.36 -5.76 -12.77
CA ASP A 280 -22.00 -6.51 -13.97
C ASP A 280 -20.94 -7.58 -13.65
N ALA A 281 -19.95 -7.27 -12.80
CA ALA A 281 -18.96 -8.25 -12.35
C ALA A 281 -19.60 -9.42 -11.57
N MET A 282 -20.66 -9.18 -10.80
CA MET A 282 -21.40 -10.22 -10.10
C MET A 282 -22.28 -11.07 -11.04
N ARG A 283 -22.78 -10.49 -12.14
CA ARG A 283 -23.60 -11.20 -13.14
C ARG A 283 -22.80 -12.10 -14.07
N ASP A 284 -21.60 -11.67 -14.47
CA ASP A 284 -20.75 -12.46 -15.36
C ASP A 284 -19.99 -13.56 -14.58
N PRO A 285 -20.30 -14.86 -14.77
CA PRO A 285 -19.63 -15.95 -14.06
C PRO A 285 -18.13 -16.07 -14.40
N HIS A 286 -17.68 -15.45 -15.49
CA HIS A 286 -16.27 -15.44 -15.89
C HIS A 286 -15.52 -14.21 -15.42
N SER A 287 -16.12 -13.33 -14.63
CA SER A 287 -15.49 -12.08 -14.21
C SER A 287 -14.29 -12.26 -13.26
N ILE A 288 -13.49 -11.20 -13.13
CA ILE A 288 -12.45 -11.07 -12.10
C ILE A 288 -13.04 -11.30 -10.70
N TYR A 289 -14.26 -10.82 -10.42
CA TYR A 289 -14.91 -10.98 -9.12
C TYR A 289 -15.12 -12.45 -8.75
N HIS A 290 -15.72 -13.24 -9.65
CA HIS A 290 -15.91 -14.68 -9.40
C HIS A 290 -14.59 -15.43 -9.33
N PHE A 291 -13.57 -14.96 -10.04
CA PHE A 291 -12.23 -15.51 -9.95
C PHE A 291 -11.60 -15.28 -8.56
N TYR A 292 -11.66 -14.06 -8.02
CA TYR A 292 -11.26 -13.75 -6.64
C TYR A 292 -12.02 -14.61 -5.63
N LYS A 293 -13.35 -14.69 -5.75
CA LYS A 293 -14.21 -15.51 -4.87
C LYS A 293 -13.78 -16.98 -4.89
N THR A 294 -13.48 -17.52 -6.07
CA THR A 294 -13.00 -18.90 -6.25
C THR A 294 -11.66 -19.11 -5.57
N LEU A 295 -10.70 -18.21 -5.75
CA LEU A 295 -9.37 -18.32 -5.15
C LEU A 295 -9.40 -18.13 -3.62
N ILE A 296 -10.27 -17.27 -3.09
CA ILE A 296 -10.47 -17.14 -1.64
C ILE A 296 -11.03 -18.46 -1.07
N ALA A 297 -12.02 -19.06 -1.73
CA ALA A 297 -12.56 -20.35 -1.32
C ALA A 297 -11.51 -21.46 -1.38
N LEU A 298 -10.69 -21.48 -2.45
CA LEU A 298 -9.56 -22.40 -2.60
C LEU A 298 -8.55 -22.22 -1.46
N ARG A 299 -8.10 -20.99 -1.20
CA ARG A 299 -7.17 -20.68 -0.10
C ARG A 299 -7.71 -21.21 1.22
N LYS A 300 -8.97 -20.93 1.56
CA LYS A 300 -9.60 -21.41 2.81
C LYS A 300 -9.72 -22.94 2.89
N LYS A 301 -9.93 -23.63 1.77
CA LYS A 301 -10.09 -25.10 1.73
C LYS A 301 -8.77 -25.85 1.82
N HIS A 302 -7.65 -25.21 1.47
CA HIS A 302 -6.34 -25.85 1.38
C HIS A 302 -5.37 -25.22 2.38
N PRO A 303 -5.28 -25.76 3.62
CA PRO A 303 -4.37 -25.27 4.63
C PRO A 303 -2.91 -25.20 4.19
N SER A 304 -2.46 -26.07 3.28
CA SER A 304 -1.12 -26.03 2.70
C SER A 304 -0.78 -24.70 1.99
N ILE A 305 -1.76 -23.84 1.71
CA ILE A 305 -1.53 -22.52 1.13
C ILE A 305 -1.22 -21.48 2.22
N TYR A 306 -1.74 -21.65 3.45
CA TYR A 306 -1.68 -20.64 4.52
C TYR A 306 -1.20 -21.15 5.89
N LEU A 307 -0.89 -22.43 6.06
CA LEU A 307 -0.24 -23.02 7.23
C LEU A 307 1.13 -23.53 6.80
N TRP A 308 2.20 -22.94 7.34
CA TRP A 308 3.59 -23.25 7.03
C TRP A 308 4.46 -23.16 8.25
#